data_AF-A0A653BJ77-F1
#
_entry.id   AF-A0A653BJ77-F1
#
_cell.length_a   1.000
_cell.length_b   1.000
_cell.length_c   1.000
_cell.angle_alpha   90.00
_cell.angle_beta   90.00
_cell.angle_gamma   90.00
#
_symmetry.space_group_name_H-M   'P 1'
#
loop_
_entity.id
_entity.type
_entity.pdbx_description
1 polymer ?
#
loop_
_entity_poly.entity_id
_entity_poly.type
_entity_poly.pdbx_seq_one_letter_code
_entity_poly.pdbx_strand_id
1 'polypeptide(L)'
;FFKVGLHELLGHGSGKLLRREEDNTFNFPPTLLDPLTGKPPASYYEPGDTYDTCFGPLSSTYEECRAECVGLYLSVEPEVLKIFGHEGQQADDVMYVNWLSLVWGGAAKGLEMWEPGRGWLQAHAQARFVISRVLIQAGVASLTQPTEDNLLLTLDRTAIRGAGRAAISRFLLQLQVYKSTGNIEEAKKLYNHYAEVTEPWISWRKIVLANKQPRKMFVQANTVLDGDEVKLKTYDTSVEGLIQSWTERFEDPKPLYQALLDLTKADSHHFQ
;
A
#
# COMPACT_ATOMS: atom_id res chain seq x y z
N PHE A 1 8.01 -4.03 11.68
CA PHE A 1 7.09 -5.17 11.88
C PHE A 1 5.69 -4.69 12.25
N PHE A 2 5.53 -3.82 13.25
CA PHE A 2 4.20 -3.39 13.74
C PHE A 2 3.27 -2.81 12.66
N LYS A 3 3.78 -1.92 11.78
CA LYS A 3 3.02 -1.36 10.65
C LYS A 3 2.42 -2.45 9.75
N VAL A 4 3.25 -3.43 9.37
CA VAL A 4 2.85 -4.53 8.49
C VAL A 4 1.81 -5.41 9.19
N GLY A 5 2.03 -5.75 10.47
CA GLY A 5 1.04 -6.52 11.24
C GLY A 5 -0.33 -5.84 11.28
N LEU A 6 -0.39 -4.52 11.50
CA LEU A 6 -1.65 -3.78 11.47
C LEU A 6 -2.26 -3.70 10.08
N HIS A 7 -1.45 -3.43 9.06
CA HIS A 7 -1.90 -3.33 7.66
C HIS A 7 -2.51 -4.64 7.15
N GLU A 8 -1.85 -5.77 7.39
CA GLU A 8 -2.32 -7.08 6.93
C GLU A 8 -3.52 -7.57 7.74
N LEU A 9 -3.40 -7.64 9.08
CA LEU A 9 -4.42 -8.25 9.91
C LEU A 9 -5.64 -7.36 10.10
N LEU A 10 -5.44 -6.10 10.47
CA LEU A 10 -6.53 -5.19 10.84
C LEU A 10 -6.89 -4.24 9.70
N GLY A 11 -5.97 -3.97 8.77
CA GLY A 11 -6.27 -3.34 7.50
C GLY A 11 -7.06 -4.32 6.65
N HIS A 12 -6.41 -5.17 5.85
CA HIS A 12 -7.08 -6.08 4.92
C HIS A 12 -8.11 -7.02 5.57
N GLY A 13 -7.83 -7.52 6.78
CA GLY A 13 -8.78 -8.40 7.51
C GLY A 13 -10.02 -7.71 8.08
N SER A 14 -10.21 -6.40 7.88
CA SER A 14 -11.39 -5.65 8.33
C SER A 14 -12.26 -5.11 7.20
N GLY A 15 -13.50 -4.78 7.56
CA GLY A 15 -14.48 -4.19 6.65
C GLY A 15 -15.41 -5.23 6.03
N LYS A 16 -16.71 -4.96 6.04
CA LYS A 16 -17.73 -5.85 5.47
C LYS A 16 -18.26 -5.27 4.17
N LEU A 17 -18.41 -6.10 3.15
CA LEU A 17 -19.11 -5.73 1.92
C LEU A 17 -20.60 -6.00 2.10
N LEU A 18 -21.43 -4.98 1.85
CA LEU A 18 -22.89 -5.09 1.91
C LEU A 18 -23.37 -5.74 0.63
N ARG A 19 -24.09 -6.85 0.72
CA ARG A 19 -24.48 -7.64 -0.44
C ARG A 19 -25.96 -8.00 -0.41
N ARG A 20 -26.56 -8.04 -1.60
CA ARG A 20 -27.78 -8.80 -1.86
C ARG A 20 -27.40 -10.23 -2.25
N GLU A 21 -27.99 -11.21 -1.59
CA GLU A 21 -27.80 -12.63 -1.85
C GLU A 21 -28.72 -13.12 -2.98
N GLU A 22 -28.46 -14.31 -3.55
CA GLU A 22 -29.24 -14.88 -4.66
C GLU A 22 -30.74 -15.08 -4.32
N ASP A 23 -31.05 -15.29 -3.05
CA ASP A 23 -32.42 -15.43 -2.54
C ASP A 23 -33.13 -14.08 -2.28
N ASN A 24 -32.53 -12.96 -2.69
CA ASN A 24 -32.95 -11.58 -2.44
C ASN A 24 -32.91 -11.13 -0.98
N THR A 25 -32.29 -11.90 -0.08
CA THR A 25 -31.97 -11.42 1.26
C THR A 25 -30.72 -10.55 1.24
N PHE A 26 -30.49 -9.80 2.34
CA PHE A 26 -29.31 -8.96 2.50
C PHE A 26 -28.44 -9.49 3.62
N ASN A 27 -27.12 -9.43 3.44
CA ASN A 27 -26.18 -9.81 4.49
C ASN A 27 -26.04 -8.77 5.61
N PHE A 28 -26.91 -7.76 5.64
CA PHE A 28 -26.91 -6.65 6.59
C PHE A 28 -28.34 -6.31 7.03
N PRO A 29 -28.52 -5.78 8.25
CA PRO A 29 -29.85 -5.50 8.78
C PRO A 29 -30.49 -4.28 8.09
N PRO A 30 -31.83 -4.24 7.95
CA PRO A 30 -32.54 -3.10 7.37
C PRO A 30 -32.44 -1.82 8.21
N THR A 31 -32.03 -1.94 9.47
CA THR A 31 -31.79 -0.82 10.39
C THR A 31 -30.40 -0.21 10.25
N LEU A 32 -29.55 -0.74 9.35
CA LEU A 32 -28.22 -0.18 9.11
C LEU A 32 -28.35 1.24 8.54
N LEU A 33 -27.62 2.18 9.13
CA LEU A 33 -27.51 3.55 8.63
C LEU A 33 -26.09 3.80 8.13
N ASP A 34 -25.99 4.47 6.99
CA ASP A 34 -24.75 5.02 6.47
C ASP A 34 -24.32 6.21 7.36
N PRO A 35 -23.15 6.14 8.03
CA PRO A 35 -22.68 7.19 8.92
C PRO A 35 -22.33 8.50 8.22
N LEU A 36 -22.17 8.51 6.89
CA LEU A 36 -21.91 9.74 6.12
C LEU A 36 -23.19 10.53 5.84
N THR A 37 -24.34 9.85 5.74
CA THR A 37 -25.60 10.45 5.30
C THR A 37 -26.72 10.39 6.33
N GLY A 38 -26.60 9.51 7.34
CA GLY A 38 -27.65 9.22 8.32
C GLY A 38 -28.85 8.47 7.75
N LYS A 39 -28.76 7.96 6.51
CA LYS A 39 -29.83 7.27 5.77
C LYS A 39 -29.46 5.79 5.57
N PRO A 40 -30.40 4.92 5.18
CA PRO A 40 -30.06 3.57 4.73
C PRO A 40 -29.02 3.59 3.59
N PRO A 41 -28.14 2.58 3.49
CA PRO A 41 -27.17 2.48 2.40
C PRO A 41 -27.84 2.61 1.03
N ALA A 42 -27.32 3.51 0.19
CA ALA A 42 -27.89 3.77 -1.13
C ALA A 42 -27.54 2.69 -2.18
N SER A 43 -26.52 1.87 -1.90
CA SER A 43 -26.02 0.84 -2.82
C SER A 43 -25.41 -0.33 -2.04
N TYR A 44 -25.28 -1.46 -2.72
CA TYR A 44 -24.70 -2.71 -2.24
C TYR A 44 -24.21 -3.51 -3.47
N TYR A 45 -23.43 -4.55 -3.23
CA TYR A 45 -22.98 -5.48 -4.27
C TYR A 45 -24.10 -6.44 -4.66
N GLU A 46 -24.23 -6.73 -5.94
CA GLU A 46 -25.20 -7.68 -6.48
C GLU A 46 -24.64 -9.12 -6.50
N PRO A 47 -25.51 -10.15 -6.65
CA PRO A 47 -25.04 -11.52 -6.82
C PRO A 47 -24.03 -11.65 -7.98
N GLY A 48 -22.86 -12.21 -7.68
CA GLY A 48 -21.74 -12.33 -8.64
C GLY A 48 -20.77 -11.15 -8.63
N ASP A 49 -21.10 -10.02 -8.01
CA ASP A 49 -20.17 -8.92 -7.88
C ASP A 49 -19.05 -9.23 -6.88
N THR A 50 -17.86 -8.76 -7.21
CA THR A 50 -16.70 -8.76 -6.31
C THR A 50 -16.19 -7.34 -6.11
N TYR A 51 -15.36 -7.13 -5.08
CA TYR A 51 -14.70 -5.85 -4.89
C TYR A 51 -13.92 -5.43 -6.15
N ASP A 52 -13.15 -6.36 -6.72
CA ASP A 52 -12.28 -6.09 -7.87
C ASP A 52 -13.07 -5.81 -9.15
N THR A 53 -14.18 -6.51 -9.38
CA THR A 53 -15.02 -6.24 -10.57
C THR A 53 -15.71 -4.88 -10.47
N CYS A 54 -16.18 -4.47 -9.28
CA CYS A 54 -16.82 -3.17 -9.10
C CYS A 54 -15.81 -2.00 -9.13
N PHE A 55 -14.65 -2.16 -8.49
CA PHE A 55 -13.65 -1.09 -8.40
C PHE A 55 -12.69 -1.04 -9.59
N GLY A 56 -12.56 -2.13 -10.34
CA GLY A 56 -11.72 -2.23 -11.53
C GLY A 56 -10.28 -1.80 -11.24
N PRO A 57 -9.66 -0.94 -12.09
CA PRO A 57 -8.29 -0.47 -11.90
C PRO A 57 -8.03 0.27 -10.57
N LEU A 58 -9.07 0.76 -9.89
CA LEU A 58 -8.95 1.46 -8.62
C LEU A 58 -8.81 0.50 -7.43
N SER A 59 -9.24 -0.75 -7.57
CA SER A 59 -9.35 -1.75 -6.49
C SER A 59 -8.08 -1.84 -5.64
N SER A 60 -6.94 -2.17 -6.26
CA SER A 60 -5.70 -2.41 -5.51
C SER A 60 -5.24 -1.17 -4.76
N THR A 61 -5.10 -0.03 -5.44
CA THR A 61 -4.59 1.21 -4.79
C THR A 61 -5.51 1.70 -3.67
N TYR A 62 -6.82 1.59 -3.86
CA TYR A 62 -7.79 2.03 -2.87
C TYR A 62 -7.78 1.15 -1.62
N GLU A 63 -7.71 -0.16 -1.80
CA GLU A 63 -7.66 -1.10 -0.68
C GLU A 63 -6.33 -1.02 0.09
N GLU A 64 -5.21 -0.85 -0.62
CA GLU A 64 -3.89 -0.58 -0.01
C GLU A 64 -3.93 0.71 0.82
N CYS A 65 -4.56 1.76 0.29
CA CYS A 65 -4.72 3.02 0.99
C CYS A 65 -5.55 2.87 2.27
N ARG A 66 -6.64 2.10 2.21
CA ARG A 66 -7.47 1.81 3.37
C ARG A 66 -6.67 1.03 4.44
N ALA A 67 -5.95 0.00 4.05
CA ALA A 67 -5.15 -0.81 4.97
C ALA A 67 -3.99 -0.01 5.60
N GLU A 68 -3.28 0.81 4.83
CA GLU A 68 -2.28 1.77 5.33
C GLU A 68 -2.91 2.79 6.30
N CYS A 69 -4.12 3.29 6.02
CA CYS A 69 -4.85 4.20 6.93
C CYS A 69 -5.21 3.52 8.26
N VAL A 70 -5.64 2.25 8.25
CA VAL A 70 -5.87 1.50 9.49
C VAL A 70 -4.57 1.37 10.29
N GLY A 71 -3.47 1.04 9.62
CA GLY A 71 -2.14 0.96 10.23
C GLY A 71 -1.75 2.27 10.92
N LEU A 72 -1.94 3.42 10.26
CA LEU A 72 -1.69 4.72 10.86
C LEU A 72 -2.65 5.02 12.02
N TYR A 73 -3.95 4.81 11.83
CA TYR A 73 -4.97 5.11 12.82
C TYR A 73 -4.77 4.34 14.13
N LEU A 74 -4.39 3.07 14.06
CA LEU A 74 -4.13 2.24 15.23
C LEU A 74 -2.71 2.40 15.78
N SER A 75 -1.76 2.90 14.99
CA SER A 75 -0.37 3.09 15.44
C SER A 75 -0.21 4.09 16.59
N VAL A 76 -1.23 4.90 16.86
CA VAL A 76 -1.21 5.86 17.97
C VAL A 76 -1.72 5.23 19.27
N GLU A 77 -2.28 4.02 19.25
CA GLU A 77 -2.79 3.37 20.46
C GLU A 77 -1.65 2.77 21.30
N PRO A 78 -1.47 3.19 22.57
CA PRO A 78 -0.39 2.68 23.42
C PRO A 78 -0.44 1.15 23.59
N GLU A 79 -1.63 0.57 23.75
CA GLU A 79 -1.81 -0.88 23.89
C GLU A 79 -1.36 -1.64 22.63
N VAL A 80 -1.56 -1.06 21.44
CA VAL A 80 -1.07 -1.66 20.19
C VAL A 80 0.46 -1.66 20.18
N LEU A 81 1.10 -0.54 20.49
CA LEU A 81 2.56 -0.45 20.53
C LEU A 81 3.16 -1.41 21.57
N LYS A 82 2.49 -1.56 22.70
CA LYS A 82 2.88 -2.50 23.77
C LYS A 82 2.84 -3.96 23.33
N ILE A 83 1.85 -4.38 22.53
CA ILE A 83 1.81 -5.73 21.94
C ILE A 83 3.07 -6.01 21.10
N PHE A 84 3.62 -4.99 20.44
CA PHE A 84 4.86 -5.10 19.67
C PHE A 84 6.13 -4.86 20.50
N GLY A 85 6.01 -4.77 21.83
CA GLY A 85 7.14 -4.63 22.75
C GLY A 85 7.71 -3.20 22.84
N HIS A 86 6.91 -2.18 22.54
CA HIS A 86 7.32 -0.78 22.64
C HIS A 86 6.49 -0.02 23.67
N GLU A 87 7.17 0.62 24.63
CA GLU A 87 6.54 1.46 25.67
C GLU A 87 7.30 2.79 25.86
N GLY A 88 6.65 3.77 26.49
CA GLY A 88 7.24 5.08 26.79
C GLY A 88 7.75 5.84 25.55
N GLN A 89 8.89 6.52 25.69
CA GLN A 89 9.48 7.33 24.62
C GLN A 89 9.80 6.52 23.35
N GLN A 90 10.17 5.25 23.49
CA GLN A 90 10.44 4.39 22.34
C GLN A 90 9.17 4.17 21.51
N ALA A 91 8.03 3.95 22.16
CA ALA A 91 6.74 3.82 21.48
C ALA A 91 6.38 5.08 20.70
N ASP A 92 6.61 6.25 21.29
CA ASP A 92 6.35 7.54 20.63
C ASP A 92 7.28 7.78 19.42
N ASP A 93 8.54 7.36 19.49
CA ASP A 93 9.46 7.46 18.36
C ASP A 93 9.14 6.47 17.24
N VAL A 94 8.77 5.23 17.58
CA VAL A 94 8.32 4.23 16.61
C VAL A 94 7.06 4.69 15.89
N MET A 95 6.09 5.24 16.62
CA MET A 95 4.89 5.88 16.05
C MET A 95 5.29 7.03 15.13
N TYR A 96 6.11 7.98 15.58
CA TYR A 96 6.51 9.12 14.77
C TYR A 96 7.22 8.72 13.47
N VAL A 97 8.19 7.81 13.55
CA VAL A 97 8.93 7.30 12.37
C VAL A 97 8.02 6.56 11.41
N ASN A 98 7.01 5.84 11.90
CA ASN A 98 6.03 5.19 11.04
C ASN A 98 5.25 6.21 10.18
N TRP A 99 4.76 7.28 10.81
CA TRP A 99 4.07 8.36 10.10
C TRP A 99 5.01 9.10 9.13
N LEU A 100 6.20 9.49 9.60
CA LEU A 100 7.18 10.21 8.79
C LEU A 100 7.61 9.40 7.56
N SER A 101 7.91 8.11 7.74
CA SER A 101 8.36 7.25 6.65
C SER A 101 7.26 7.00 5.61
N LEU A 102 5.99 6.89 6.03
CA LEU A 102 4.86 6.78 5.12
C LEU A 102 4.70 8.06 4.30
N VAL A 103 4.69 9.22 4.96
CA VAL A 103 4.50 10.51 4.27
C VAL A 103 5.66 10.80 3.32
N TRP A 104 6.90 10.51 3.72
CA TRP A 104 8.06 10.62 2.83
C TRP A 104 7.97 9.65 1.65
N GLY A 105 7.53 8.41 1.93
CA GLY A 105 7.30 7.38 0.92
C GLY A 105 6.20 7.73 -0.07
N GLY A 106 5.24 8.59 0.31
CA GLY A 106 4.15 9.06 -0.55
C GLY A 106 4.45 10.36 -1.25
N ALA A 107 4.56 11.46 -0.49
CA ALA A 107 4.67 12.83 -1.02
C ALA A 107 5.94 13.08 -1.85
N ALA A 108 7.03 12.36 -1.56
CA ALA A 108 8.29 12.47 -2.28
C ALA A 108 8.60 11.20 -3.08
N LYS A 109 9.08 10.14 -2.42
CA LYS A 109 9.57 8.92 -3.12
C LYS A 109 8.51 8.24 -3.98
N GLY A 110 7.23 8.39 -3.65
CA GLY A 110 6.11 7.83 -4.41
C GLY A 110 6.09 8.32 -5.85
N LEU A 111 6.54 9.55 -6.11
CA LEU A 111 6.58 10.14 -7.45
C LEU A 111 7.49 9.39 -8.44
N GLU A 112 8.42 8.54 -7.96
CA GLU A 112 9.17 7.62 -8.82
C GLU A 112 8.25 6.64 -9.58
N MET A 113 7.08 6.34 -9.02
CA MET A 113 6.09 5.40 -9.56
C MET A 113 4.92 6.12 -10.23
N TRP A 114 5.06 7.41 -10.54
CA TRP A 114 4.10 8.14 -11.36
C TRP A 114 4.80 8.61 -12.64
N GLU A 115 4.08 8.61 -13.76
CA GLU A 115 4.59 9.04 -15.06
C GLU A 115 3.61 9.99 -15.76
N PRO A 116 4.07 11.16 -16.27
CA PRO A 116 3.23 12.05 -17.06
C PRO A 116 2.54 11.31 -18.22
N GLY A 117 1.23 11.48 -18.37
CA GLY A 117 0.44 10.84 -19.43
C GLY A 117 0.05 9.38 -19.16
N ARG A 118 0.78 8.65 -18.30
CA ARG A 118 0.46 7.25 -17.93
C ARG A 118 -0.16 7.11 -16.55
N GLY A 119 0.11 8.03 -15.64
CA GLY A 119 -0.40 8.00 -14.26
C GLY A 119 0.44 7.14 -13.33
N TRP A 120 -0.21 6.57 -12.30
CA TRP A 120 0.44 5.76 -11.27
C TRP A 120 0.71 4.33 -11.75
N LEU A 121 1.95 3.87 -11.58
CA LEU A 121 2.44 2.57 -12.02
C LEU A 121 2.51 1.54 -10.86
N GLN A 122 2.28 1.97 -9.61
CA GLN A 122 2.32 1.09 -8.45
C GLN A 122 1.30 1.52 -7.38
N ALA A 123 0.45 0.58 -6.99
CA ALA A 123 -0.71 0.81 -6.13
C ALA A 123 -0.34 1.42 -4.75
N HIS A 124 0.67 0.87 -4.08
CA HIS A 124 1.04 1.34 -2.73
C HIS A 124 1.65 2.76 -2.76
N ALA A 125 2.36 3.13 -3.82
CA ALA A 125 2.98 4.44 -3.98
C ALA A 125 1.90 5.50 -4.17
N GLN A 126 0.89 5.20 -5.00
CA GLN A 126 -0.29 6.04 -5.14
C GLN A 126 -1.06 6.16 -3.82
N ALA A 127 -1.31 5.05 -3.13
CA ALA A 127 -1.95 5.03 -1.81
C ALA A 127 -1.23 5.92 -0.80
N ARG A 128 0.10 5.79 -0.70
CA ARG A 128 0.91 6.62 0.20
C ARG A 128 0.89 8.09 -0.20
N PHE A 129 0.89 8.40 -1.51
CA PHE A 129 0.75 9.77 -1.99
C PHE A 129 -0.61 10.37 -1.59
N VAL A 130 -1.70 9.61 -1.78
CA VAL A 130 -3.06 9.99 -1.35
C VAL A 130 -3.10 10.30 0.14
N ILE A 131 -2.60 9.39 0.99
CA ILE A 131 -2.55 9.58 2.44
C ILE A 131 -1.72 10.81 2.80
N SER A 132 -0.58 11.01 2.13
CA SER A 132 0.28 12.18 2.36
C SER A 132 -0.46 13.48 2.03
N ARG A 133 -1.24 13.51 0.95
CA ARG A 133 -2.05 14.67 0.55
C ARG A 133 -3.14 14.96 1.57
N VAL A 134 -3.80 13.93 2.12
CA VAL A 134 -4.77 14.07 3.23
C VAL A 134 -4.12 14.74 4.45
N LEU A 135 -2.92 14.28 4.84
CA LEU A 135 -2.20 14.83 6.01
C LEU A 135 -1.65 16.24 5.77
N ILE A 136 -1.22 16.55 4.55
CA ILE A 136 -0.80 17.91 4.16
C ILE A 136 -2.00 18.86 4.18
N GLN A 137 -3.16 18.45 3.65
CA GLN A 137 -4.38 19.26 3.72
C GLN A 137 -4.84 19.50 5.16
N ALA A 138 -4.59 18.55 6.07
CA ALA A 138 -4.88 18.70 7.50
C ALA A 138 -3.87 19.56 8.27
N GLY A 139 -2.80 20.06 7.62
CA GLY A 139 -1.75 20.85 8.26
C GLY A 139 -0.79 20.04 9.15
N VAL A 140 -0.79 18.71 9.04
CA VAL A 140 0.00 17.81 9.88
C VAL A 140 1.41 17.62 9.31
N ALA A 141 1.53 17.70 7.99
CA ALA A 141 2.78 17.61 7.26
C ALA A 141 2.90 18.72 6.22
N SER A 142 4.13 19.06 5.84
CA SER A 142 4.40 19.94 4.71
C SER A 142 5.62 19.45 3.95
N LEU A 143 5.58 19.57 2.62
CA LEU A 143 6.71 19.32 1.74
C LEU A 143 7.11 20.65 1.12
N THR A 144 8.39 21.00 1.20
CA THR A 144 8.93 22.23 0.62
C THR A 144 10.19 21.94 -0.19
N GLN A 145 10.58 22.89 -1.03
CA GLN A 145 11.84 22.84 -1.79
C GLN A 145 12.77 23.93 -1.24
N PRO A 146 13.61 23.64 -0.23
CA PRO A 146 14.49 24.64 0.39
C PRO A 146 15.62 25.11 -0.54
N THR A 147 16.04 24.25 -1.48
CA THR A 147 17.05 24.56 -2.50
C THR A 147 16.61 23.95 -3.83
N GLU A 148 17.22 24.35 -4.94
CA GLU A 148 16.86 23.87 -6.28
C GLU A 148 16.79 22.32 -6.37
N ASP A 149 17.75 21.63 -5.74
CA ASP A 149 17.89 20.17 -5.85
C ASP A 149 17.39 19.36 -4.65
N ASN A 150 16.74 19.98 -3.67
CA ASN A 150 16.33 19.28 -2.44
C ASN A 150 14.85 19.48 -2.10
N LEU A 151 14.27 18.46 -1.47
CA LEU A 151 12.97 18.52 -0.84
C LEU A 151 13.11 18.30 0.66
N LEU A 152 12.32 19.04 1.45
CA LEU A 152 12.24 18.89 2.89
C LEU A 152 10.81 18.55 3.28
N LEU A 153 10.64 17.36 3.87
CA LEU A 153 9.39 16.98 4.53
C LEU A 153 9.46 17.36 6.01
N THR A 154 8.48 18.13 6.47
CA THR A 154 8.25 18.41 7.89
C THR A 154 6.98 17.70 8.34
N LEU A 155 7.04 16.98 9.45
CA LEU A 155 5.89 16.35 10.11
C LEU A 155 5.80 16.85 11.54
N ASP A 156 4.67 17.46 11.91
CA ASP A 156 4.46 17.92 13.28
C ASP A 156 4.09 16.73 14.17
N ARG A 157 5.05 16.30 15.01
CA ARG A 157 4.88 15.22 15.98
C ARG A 157 3.70 15.45 16.93
N THR A 158 3.48 16.70 17.34
CA THR A 158 2.42 17.04 18.31
C THR A 158 1.03 16.98 17.70
N ALA A 159 0.93 17.18 16.38
CA ALA A 159 -0.33 17.11 15.63
C ALA A 159 -0.80 15.68 15.32
N ILE A 160 0.08 14.66 15.40
CA ILE A 160 -0.24 13.27 15.01
C ILE A 160 -1.46 12.73 15.76
N ARG A 161 -1.45 12.81 17.10
CA ARG A 161 -2.52 12.25 17.95
C ARG A 161 -3.83 13.03 17.84
N GLY A 162 -3.76 14.32 17.49
CA GLY A 162 -4.91 15.21 17.32
C GLY A 162 -5.37 15.28 15.86
N ALA A 163 -4.94 16.33 15.16
CA ALA A 163 -5.35 16.63 13.79
C ALA A 163 -5.03 15.48 12.81
N GLY A 164 -3.87 14.83 12.94
CA GLY A 164 -3.48 13.70 12.08
C GLY A 164 -4.43 12.52 12.20
N ARG A 165 -4.65 12.05 13.44
CA ARG A 165 -5.58 10.96 13.72
C ARG A 165 -7.00 11.29 13.26
N ALA A 166 -7.48 12.52 13.50
CA ALA A 166 -8.81 12.94 13.09
C ALA A 166 -8.96 12.96 11.56
N ALA A 167 -7.95 13.44 10.82
CA ALA A 167 -7.95 13.44 9.37
C ALA A 167 -7.96 12.02 8.78
N ILE A 168 -7.09 11.13 9.29
CA ILE A 168 -7.09 9.72 8.88
C ILE A 168 -8.41 9.04 9.25
N SER A 169 -8.97 9.31 10.43
CA SER A 169 -10.25 8.74 10.85
C SER A 169 -11.38 9.08 9.89
N ARG A 170 -11.49 10.36 9.50
CA ARG A 170 -12.53 10.83 8.58
C ARG A 170 -12.34 10.22 7.20
N PHE A 171 -11.11 10.23 6.70
CA PHE A 171 -10.79 9.68 5.40
C PHE A 171 -11.04 8.16 5.34
N LEU A 172 -10.58 7.42 6.36
CA LEU A 172 -10.79 5.98 6.49
C LEU A 172 -12.28 5.62 6.58
N LEU A 173 -13.09 6.43 7.28
CA LEU A 173 -14.54 6.23 7.32
C LEU A 173 -15.15 6.34 5.93
N GLN A 174 -14.77 7.36 5.14
CA GLN A 174 -15.25 7.51 3.77
C GLN A 174 -14.79 6.35 2.88
N LEU A 175 -13.52 5.94 2.99
CA LEU A 175 -12.98 4.79 2.26
C LEU A 175 -13.78 3.53 2.55
N GLN A 176 -14.03 3.24 3.83
CA GLN A 176 -14.73 2.03 4.23
C GLN A 176 -16.20 2.07 3.83
N VAL A 177 -16.90 3.21 3.94
CA VAL A 177 -18.31 3.31 3.56
C VAL A 177 -18.46 3.05 2.06
N TYR A 178 -17.68 3.74 1.21
CA TYR A 178 -17.80 3.56 -0.24
C TYR A 178 -17.36 2.16 -0.70
N LYS A 179 -16.35 1.56 -0.05
CA LYS A 179 -16.01 0.15 -0.24
C LYS A 179 -17.19 -0.75 0.16
N SER A 180 -17.76 -0.56 1.34
CA SER A 180 -18.81 -1.41 1.88
C SER A 180 -20.08 -1.39 1.03
N THR A 181 -20.47 -0.23 0.50
CA THR A 181 -21.68 -0.07 -0.33
C THR A 181 -21.42 -0.29 -1.82
N GLY A 182 -20.19 -0.59 -2.25
CA GLY A 182 -19.85 -0.70 -3.67
C GLY A 182 -20.02 0.62 -4.45
N ASN A 183 -20.01 1.77 -3.78
CA ASN A 183 -20.25 3.08 -4.41
C ASN A 183 -18.97 3.57 -5.11
N ILE A 184 -18.74 3.05 -6.31
CA ILE A 184 -17.53 3.32 -7.08
C ILE A 184 -17.44 4.79 -7.56
N GLU A 185 -18.57 5.45 -7.78
CA GLU A 185 -18.57 6.83 -8.27
C GLU A 185 -18.00 7.79 -7.20
N GLU A 186 -18.51 7.73 -5.98
CA GLU A 186 -18.00 8.53 -4.87
C GLU A 186 -16.60 8.09 -4.43
N ALA A 187 -16.29 6.79 -4.49
CA ALA A 187 -14.95 6.29 -4.25
C ALA A 187 -13.93 6.90 -5.23
N LYS A 188 -14.22 6.88 -6.54
CA LYS A 188 -13.37 7.48 -7.59
C LYS A 188 -13.20 8.97 -7.37
N LYS A 189 -14.28 9.69 -7.08
CA LYS A 189 -14.25 11.14 -6.85
C LYS A 189 -13.36 11.50 -5.66
N LEU A 190 -13.55 10.84 -4.51
CA LEU A 190 -12.73 11.06 -3.32
C LEU A 190 -11.26 10.73 -3.60
N TYR A 191 -11.00 9.55 -4.17
CA TYR A 191 -9.63 9.04 -4.30
C TYR A 191 -8.82 9.83 -5.33
N ASN A 192 -9.42 10.13 -6.49
CA ASN A 192 -8.74 10.85 -7.56
C ASN A 192 -8.41 12.30 -7.16
N HIS A 193 -9.26 12.94 -6.35
CA HIS A 193 -8.96 14.27 -5.79
C HIS A 193 -7.61 14.31 -5.06
N TYR A 194 -7.30 13.26 -4.30
CA TYR A 194 -6.03 13.14 -3.59
C TYR A 194 -4.91 12.54 -4.43
N ALA A 195 -5.23 11.67 -5.40
CA ALA A 195 -4.25 10.97 -6.22
C ALA A 195 -3.73 11.80 -7.39
N GLU A 196 -4.40 12.91 -7.73
CA GLU A 196 -3.98 13.81 -8.80
C GLU A 196 -2.61 14.45 -8.48
N VAL A 197 -1.70 14.38 -9.45
CA VAL A 197 -0.36 14.94 -9.36
C VAL A 197 -0.33 16.23 -10.16
N THR A 198 -0.43 17.36 -9.45
CA THR A 198 -0.34 18.71 -10.01
C THR A 198 0.96 19.39 -9.57
N GLU A 199 1.20 20.63 -10.01
CA GLU A 199 2.23 21.45 -9.39
C GLU A 199 1.96 21.65 -7.87
N PRO A 200 3.01 21.73 -7.03
CA PRO A 200 4.44 21.66 -7.38
C PRO A 200 5.01 20.23 -7.53
N TRP A 201 4.22 19.18 -7.31
CA TRP A 201 4.71 17.78 -7.35
C TRP A 201 5.22 17.35 -8.73
N ILE A 202 4.63 17.87 -9.82
CA ILE A 202 5.15 17.66 -11.18
C ILE A 202 6.59 18.15 -11.28
N SER A 203 6.85 19.40 -10.86
CA SER A 203 8.19 19.96 -10.84
C SER A 203 9.12 19.22 -9.88
N TRP A 204 8.64 18.80 -8.72
CA TRP A 204 9.44 18.08 -7.73
C TRP A 204 9.81 16.65 -8.14
N ARG A 205 9.05 16.03 -9.05
CA ARG A 205 9.38 14.70 -9.56
C ARG A 205 10.78 14.64 -10.17
N LYS A 206 11.26 15.69 -10.85
CA LYS A 206 12.62 15.71 -11.40
C LYS A 206 13.69 15.60 -10.31
N ILE A 207 13.45 16.23 -9.16
CA ILE A 207 14.34 16.20 -7.98
C ILE A 207 14.33 14.80 -7.37
N VAL A 208 13.14 14.20 -7.24
CA VAL A 208 12.99 12.82 -6.75
C VAL A 208 13.73 11.82 -7.64
N LEU A 209 13.59 11.95 -8.97
CA LEU A 209 14.26 11.07 -9.91
C LEU A 209 15.79 11.24 -9.92
N ALA A 210 16.28 12.48 -9.80
CA ALA A 210 17.71 12.76 -9.71
C ALA A 210 18.36 12.14 -8.46
N ASN A 211 17.60 12.02 -7.37
CA ASN A 211 18.04 11.44 -6.10
C ASN A 211 17.63 9.96 -5.91
N LYS A 212 17.03 9.35 -6.93
CA LYS A 212 16.53 7.98 -6.88
C LYS A 212 17.65 7.00 -6.57
N GLN A 213 17.40 6.13 -5.60
CA GLN A 213 18.33 5.05 -5.27
C GLN A 213 17.97 3.77 -6.07
N PRO A 214 18.95 3.01 -6.57
CA PRO A 214 18.70 1.71 -7.17
C PRO A 214 17.93 0.80 -6.22
N ARG A 215 16.99 0.01 -6.76
CA ARG A 215 16.32 -1.03 -5.95
C ARG A 215 17.36 -2.06 -5.52
N LYS A 216 17.31 -2.45 -4.25
CA LYS A 216 18.16 -3.53 -3.72
C LYS A 216 17.75 -4.86 -4.36
N MET A 217 18.74 -5.69 -4.65
CA MET A 217 18.53 -7.10 -4.97
C MET A 217 18.76 -7.93 -3.71
N PHE A 218 17.98 -8.99 -3.54
CA PHE A 218 18.09 -9.89 -2.39
C PHE A 218 18.72 -11.20 -2.82
N VAL A 219 19.82 -11.55 -2.17
CA VAL A 219 20.46 -12.86 -2.32
C VAL A 219 19.68 -13.86 -1.45
N GLN A 220 19.13 -14.90 -2.07
CA GLN A 220 18.33 -15.90 -1.37
C GLN A 220 19.18 -17.14 -1.10
N ALA A 221 19.07 -17.67 0.12
CA ALA A 221 19.68 -18.94 0.48
C ALA A 221 19.09 -20.11 -0.34
N ASN A 222 19.84 -21.21 -0.36
CA ASN A 222 19.36 -22.52 -0.83
C ASN A 222 19.27 -23.48 0.35
N THR A 223 18.48 -24.53 0.20
CA THR A 223 18.44 -25.66 1.13
C THR A 223 19.02 -26.88 0.43
N VAL A 224 19.95 -27.57 1.08
CA VAL A 224 20.64 -28.75 0.55
C VAL A 224 20.38 -29.93 1.48
N LEU A 225 19.96 -31.07 0.93
CA LEU A 225 19.79 -32.30 1.69
C LEU A 225 21.17 -32.97 1.84
N ASP A 226 21.58 -33.22 3.08
CA ASP A 226 22.80 -33.94 3.43
C ASP A 226 22.44 -35.15 4.29
N GLY A 227 22.28 -36.31 3.64
CA GLY A 227 21.67 -37.50 4.26
C GLY A 227 20.21 -37.23 4.62
N ASP A 228 19.90 -37.30 5.92
CA ASP A 228 18.57 -37.03 6.46
C ASP A 228 18.42 -35.60 7.01
N GLU A 229 19.46 -34.76 6.93
CA GLU A 229 19.45 -33.38 7.42
C GLU A 229 19.32 -32.36 6.29
N VAL A 230 18.52 -31.31 6.49
CA VAL A 230 18.44 -30.18 5.58
C VAL A 230 19.34 -29.05 6.08
N LYS A 231 20.34 -28.67 5.26
CA LYS A 231 21.28 -27.59 5.55
C LYS A 231 20.91 -26.32 4.80
N LEU A 232 20.95 -25.18 5.50
CA LEU A 232 20.80 -23.87 4.88
C LEU A 232 22.14 -23.41 4.30
N LYS A 233 22.20 -23.25 2.98
CA LYS A 233 23.36 -22.71 2.26
C LYS A 233 23.13 -21.23 1.97
N THR A 234 23.89 -20.37 2.65
CA THR A 234 23.87 -18.92 2.46
C THR A 234 24.95 -18.47 1.48
N TYR A 235 24.75 -17.28 0.90
CA TYR A 235 25.63 -16.68 -0.09
C TYR A 235 25.93 -15.23 0.31
N ASP A 236 27.05 -14.70 -0.17
CA ASP A 236 27.43 -13.32 0.09
C ASP A 236 26.44 -12.32 -0.52
N THR A 237 26.26 -11.17 0.12
CA THR A 237 25.39 -10.09 -0.38
C THR A 237 26.07 -9.29 -1.49
N SER A 238 26.45 -9.96 -2.57
CA SER A 238 27.11 -9.40 -3.76
C SER A 238 26.43 -9.86 -5.05
N VAL A 239 26.87 -9.32 -6.18
CA VAL A 239 26.40 -9.76 -7.51
C VAL A 239 26.81 -11.21 -7.76
N GLU A 240 28.04 -11.57 -7.38
CA GLU A 240 28.58 -12.92 -7.49
C GLU A 240 27.79 -13.90 -6.61
N GLY A 241 27.50 -13.52 -5.36
CA GLY A 241 26.68 -14.32 -4.45
C GLY A 241 25.24 -14.50 -4.95
N LEU A 242 24.65 -13.45 -5.55
CA LEU A 242 23.35 -13.56 -6.21
C LEU A 242 23.39 -14.59 -7.35
N ILE A 243 24.36 -14.48 -8.26
CA ILE A 243 24.51 -15.40 -9.40
C ILE A 243 24.73 -16.84 -8.89
N GLN A 244 25.65 -17.02 -7.95
CA GLN A 244 25.96 -18.33 -7.38
C GLN A 244 24.72 -18.97 -6.74
N SER A 245 23.90 -18.19 -6.03
CA SER A 245 22.66 -18.67 -5.41
C SER A 245 21.65 -19.23 -6.42
N TRP A 246 21.71 -18.81 -7.68
CA TRP A 246 20.87 -19.32 -8.77
C TRP A 246 21.52 -20.49 -9.50
N THR A 247 22.82 -20.41 -9.77
CA THR A 247 23.57 -21.49 -10.41
C THR A 247 23.48 -22.80 -9.61
N GLU A 248 23.49 -22.70 -8.28
CA GLU A 248 23.42 -23.86 -7.39
C GLU A 248 21.99 -24.20 -6.93
N ARG A 249 20.97 -23.49 -7.43
CA ARG A 249 19.58 -23.68 -6.98
C ARG A 249 18.95 -24.97 -7.50
N PHE A 250 19.38 -25.41 -8.68
CA PHE A 250 18.86 -26.57 -9.37
C PHE A 250 20.02 -27.50 -9.69
N GLU A 251 19.97 -28.73 -9.20
CA GLU A 251 21.02 -29.73 -9.42
C GLU A 251 21.15 -30.10 -10.91
N ASP A 252 20.02 -30.22 -11.63
CA ASP A 252 19.97 -30.36 -13.09
C ASP A 252 18.98 -29.35 -13.71
N PRO A 253 19.45 -28.17 -14.15
CA PRO A 253 18.57 -27.14 -14.70
C PRO A 253 18.25 -27.34 -16.19
N LYS A 254 18.88 -28.28 -16.90
CA LYS A 254 18.72 -28.42 -18.36
C LYS A 254 17.27 -28.66 -18.80
N PRO A 255 16.51 -29.56 -18.15
CA PRO A 255 15.10 -29.78 -18.51
C PRO A 255 14.25 -28.51 -18.31
N LEU A 256 14.52 -27.74 -17.26
CA LEU A 256 13.84 -26.48 -16.99
C LEU A 256 14.09 -25.46 -18.10
N TYR A 257 15.35 -25.32 -18.54
CA TYR A 257 15.70 -24.39 -19.61
C TYR A 257 15.03 -24.77 -20.94
N GLN A 258 14.98 -26.06 -21.28
CA GLN A 258 14.28 -26.51 -22.47
C GLN A 258 12.78 -26.22 -22.40
N ALA A 259 12.14 -26.52 -21.26
CA ALA A 259 10.72 -26.23 -21.06
C ALA A 259 10.39 -24.74 -21.20
N LEU A 260 11.23 -23.85 -20.67
CA LEU A 260 11.05 -22.40 -20.81
C LEU A 260 11.12 -21.95 -22.28
N LEU A 261 12.05 -22.51 -23.07
CA LEU A 261 12.17 -22.20 -24.49
C LEU A 261 10.97 -22.70 -25.30
N ASP A 262 10.51 -23.91 -25.01
CA ASP A 262 9.37 -24.51 -25.72
C ASP A 262 8.07 -23.75 -25.44
N LEU A 263 7.82 -23.36 -24.19
CA LEU A 263 6.67 -22.54 -23.80
C LEU A 263 6.73 -21.16 -24.46
N THR A 264 7.90 -20.50 -24.44
CA THR A 264 8.09 -19.20 -25.09
C THR A 264 7.78 -19.28 -26.59
N LYS A 265 8.19 -20.37 -27.25
CA LYS A 265 7.94 -20.60 -28.67
C LYS A 265 6.46 -20.89 -28.95
N ALA A 266 5.79 -21.64 -28.09
CA ALA A 266 4.36 -21.94 -28.25
C ALA A 266 3.53 -20.64 -28.25
N ASP A 267 3.86 -19.69 -27.37
CA ASP A 267 3.11 -18.45 -27.18
C ASP A 267 3.61 -17.28 -28.03
N SER A 268 4.68 -17.46 -28.82
CA SER A 268 5.31 -16.35 -29.55
C SER A 268 4.37 -15.67 -30.56
N HIS A 269 3.30 -16.35 -30.98
CA HIS A 269 2.30 -15.83 -31.91
C HIS A 269 1.37 -14.78 -31.30
N HIS A 270 1.30 -14.65 -29.96
CA HIS A 270 0.50 -13.64 -29.27
C HIS A 270 1.16 -12.25 -29.20
N PHE A 271 2.45 -12.14 -29.56
CA PHE A 271 3.26 -10.93 -29.38
C PHE A 271 3.80 -10.34 -30.70
N GLN A 272 3.21 -10.72 -31.83
CA GLN A 272 3.56 -10.20 -33.17
C GLN A 272 2.92 -8.83 -33.45
#